data_AF-A0A060BLB5-F1
#
_entry.id   AF-A0A060BLB5-F1
#
_cell.length_a   1.000
_cell.length_b   1.000
_cell.length_c   1.000
_cell.angle_alpha   90.00
_cell.angle_beta   90.00
_cell.angle_gamma   90.00
#
_symmetry.space_group_name_H-M   'P 1'
#
loop_
_entity.id
_entity.type
_entity.pdbx_description
1 polymer ?
#
loop_
_entity_poly.entity_id
_entity_poly.type
_entity_poly.pdbx_seq_one_letter_code
_entity_poly.pdbx_strand_id
1 'polypeptide(L)'
;MITDYSAIAVDWMVFDKPIIAYVPDFKSYSKKPGLTIDYLQEFPGEVTFNEGELIQALQATDGTSYQKERALFFKKTYNYRDGKATERVLKVIEDLMTEKTV
;
A
#
# COMPACT_ATOMS: atom_id res chain seq x y z
N MET A 1 1.99 -10.76 -0.50
CA MET A 1 2.61 -10.29 0.76
C MET A 1 1.63 -10.49 1.90
N ILE A 2 2.09 -10.82 3.11
CA ILE A 2 1.26 -10.75 4.32
C ILE A 2 1.81 -9.60 5.15
N THR A 3 0.97 -8.71 5.62
CA THR A 3 1.36 -7.59 6.48
C THR A 3 0.24 -7.25 7.45
N ASP A 4 0.53 -6.40 8.42
CA ASP A 4 -0.42 -5.81 9.35
C ASP A 4 -0.66 -4.35 8.93
N TYR A 5 -0.47 -3.38 9.83
CA TYR A 5 -0.69 -1.96 9.59
C TYR A 5 0.50 -1.23 8.95
N SER A 6 1.51 -1.96 8.47
CA SER A 6 2.72 -1.37 7.90
C SER A 6 2.46 -0.60 6.60
N ALA A 7 3.07 0.58 6.48
CA ALA A 7 3.04 1.39 5.27
C ALA A 7 3.65 0.68 4.04
N ILE A 8 4.37 -0.43 4.23
CA ILE A 8 4.89 -1.26 3.14
C ILE A 8 3.78 -1.79 2.22
N ALA A 9 2.52 -1.84 2.69
CA ALA A 9 1.36 -2.13 1.85
C ALA A 9 1.25 -1.17 0.65
N VAL A 10 1.63 0.10 0.84
CA VAL A 10 1.67 1.12 -0.21
C VAL A 10 2.77 0.78 -1.21
N ASP A 11 4.01 0.60 -0.73
CA ASP A 11 5.16 0.25 -1.59
C ASP A 11 4.93 -1.03 -2.39
N TRP A 12 4.24 -2.01 -1.81
CA TRP A 12 3.92 -3.26 -2.49
C TRP A 12 3.05 -3.08 -3.74
N MET A 13 2.25 -2.01 -3.82
CA MET A 13 1.35 -1.77 -4.96
C MET A 13 2.09 -1.56 -6.27
N VAL A 14 3.38 -1.16 -6.23
CA VAL A 14 4.19 -1.05 -7.46
C VAL A 14 4.31 -2.37 -8.21
N PHE A 15 4.21 -3.51 -7.50
CA PHE A 15 4.26 -4.84 -8.09
C PHE A 15 2.92 -5.30 -8.68
N ASP A 16 1.80 -4.68 -8.29
CA ASP A 16 0.44 -5.15 -8.59
C ASP A 16 0.28 -6.66 -8.33
N LYS A 17 0.58 -7.07 -7.09
CA LYS A 17 0.50 -8.46 -6.64
C LYS A 17 -0.38 -8.59 -5.40
N PRO A 18 -0.98 -9.76 -5.16
CA PRO A 18 -1.86 -9.96 -4.00
C PRO A 18 -1.18 -9.66 -2.66
N ILE A 19 -2.01 -9.17 -1.74
CA ILE A 19 -1.64 -8.79 -0.38
C ILE A 19 -2.76 -9.25 0.56
N ILE A 20 -2.40 -9.70 1.75
CA ILE A 20 -3.34 -10.10 2.81
C ILE A 20 -2.95 -9.32 4.08
N ALA A 21 -3.94 -8.73 4.75
CA ALA A 21 -3.77 -8.16 6.07
C ALA A 21 -4.02 -9.24 7.13
N TYR A 22 -3.12 -9.36 8.10
CA TYR A 22 -3.33 -10.15 9.31
C TYR A 22 -3.32 -9.21 10.52
N VAL A 23 -4.50 -8.97 11.09
CA VAL A 23 -4.76 -7.89 12.06
C VAL A 23 -5.56 -8.39 13.27
N PRO A 24 -5.04 -9.36 14.05
CA PRO A 24 -5.77 -9.96 15.17
C PRO A 24 -6.12 -8.96 16.28
N ASP A 25 -5.41 -7.84 16.36
CA ASP A 25 -5.58 -6.77 17.35
C ASP A 25 -6.32 -5.53 16.81
N PHE A 26 -7.04 -5.66 15.68
CA PHE A 26 -7.70 -4.55 14.97
C PHE A 26 -8.55 -3.65 15.88
N LYS A 27 -9.32 -4.25 16.80
CA LYS A 27 -10.19 -3.52 17.72
C LYS A 27 -9.44 -2.57 18.66
N SER A 28 -8.24 -2.93 19.08
CA SER A 28 -7.37 -2.08 19.92
C SER A 28 -6.61 -1.08 19.05
N TYR A 29 -5.99 -1.55 17.98
CA TYR A 29 -5.13 -0.73 17.12
C TYR A 29 -5.91 0.43 16.46
N SER A 30 -7.13 0.15 15.97
CA SER A 30 -8.02 1.15 15.35
C SER A 30 -8.42 2.29 16.28
N LYS A 31 -8.30 2.12 17.61
CA LYS A 31 -8.62 3.16 18.59
C LYS A 31 -7.39 3.94 19.05
N LYS A 32 -6.24 3.26 19.16
CA LYS A 32 -4.99 3.86 19.61
C LYS A 32 -3.84 2.96 19.12
N PRO A 33 -3.00 3.42 18.17
CA PRO A 33 -2.80 4.80 17.69
C PRO A 33 -3.89 5.36 16.76
N GLY A 34 -4.79 4.51 16.23
CA GLY A 34 -5.74 4.90 15.19
C GLY A 34 -5.23 4.59 13.78
N LEU A 35 -6.13 4.63 12.80
CA LEU A 35 -5.83 4.31 11.40
C LEU A 35 -5.99 5.56 10.53
N THR A 36 -5.12 5.72 9.55
CA THR A 36 -5.13 6.86 8.61
C THR A 36 -6.08 6.67 7.42
N ILE A 37 -6.57 5.44 7.24
CA ILE A 37 -7.52 5.04 6.21
C ILE A 37 -8.65 4.24 6.85
N ASP A 38 -9.80 4.15 6.19
CA ASP A 38 -10.81 3.16 6.56
C ASP A 38 -10.30 1.78 6.15
N TYR A 39 -9.54 1.15 7.04
CA TYR A 39 -8.76 -0.03 6.72
C TYR A 39 -9.60 -1.22 6.25
N LEU A 40 -10.83 -1.38 6.72
CA LEU A 40 -11.71 -2.47 6.29
C LEU A 40 -12.34 -2.21 4.91
N GLN A 41 -12.42 -0.95 4.49
CA GLN A 41 -12.97 -0.57 3.18
C GLN A 41 -11.89 -0.33 2.12
N GLU A 42 -10.70 0.08 2.56
CA GLU A 42 -9.66 0.61 1.67
C GLU A 42 -8.45 -0.32 1.52
N PHE A 43 -8.26 -1.30 2.40
CA PHE A 43 -7.12 -2.21 2.26
C PHE A 43 -7.23 -2.99 0.94
N PRO A 44 -6.15 -3.06 0.13
CA PRO A 44 -6.21 -3.57 -1.25
C PRO A 44 -6.16 -5.11 -1.35
N GLY A 45 -6.67 -5.81 -0.34
CA GLY A 45 -6.57 -7.26 -0.21
C GLY A 45 -7.49 -7.82 0.85
N GLU A 46 -7.41 -9.13 1.09
CA GLU A 46 -8.20 -9.78 2.14
C GLU A 46 -7.73 -9.33 3.52
N VAL A 47 -8.68 -9.09 4.44
CA VAL A 47 -8.39 -8.69 5.82
C VAL A 47 -8.80 -9.82 6.76
N THR A 48 -7.81 -10.34 7.49
CA THR A 48 -7.97 -11.52 8.33
C THR A 48 -7.69 -11.19 9.80
N PHE A 49 -8.50 -11.74 10.70
CA PHE A 49 -8.48 -11.43 12.13
C PHE A 49 -8.02 -12.60 13.01
N ASN A 50 -7.87 -13.78 12.43
CA ASN A 50 -7.38 -14.98 13.10
C ASN A 50 -6.66 -15.91 12.10
N GLU A 51 -5.96 -16.91 12.63
CA GLU A 51 -5.14 -17.83 11.85
C GLU A 51 -5.98 -18.65 10.86
N GLY A 52 -7.22 -18.99 11.23
CA GLY A 52 -8.13 -19.74 10.36
C GLY A 52 -8.48 -18.96 9.10
N GLU A 53 -8.85 -17.69 9.26
CA GLU A 53 -9.12 -16.77 8.15
C GLU A 53 -7.86 -16.54 7.30
N LEU A 54 -6.69 -16.39 7.92
CA LEU A 54 -5.42 -16.24 7.20
C LEU A 54 -5.11 -17.47 6.33
N ILE A 55 -5.28 -18.67 6.87
CA ILE A 55 -5.07 -19.92 6.11
C ILE A 55 -6.04 -20.02 4.94
N GLN A 56 -7.32 -19.70 5.15
CA GLN A 56 -8.33 -19.70 4.08
C GLN A 56 -7.97 -18.67 3.00
N ALA A 57 -7.60 -17.45 3.39
CA ALA A 57 -7.18 -16.41 2.47
C ALA A 57 -5.96 -16.84 1.65
N LEU A 58 -4.96 -17.49 2.27
CA LEU A 58 -3.78 -18.00 1.57
C LEU A 58 -4.10 -19.09 0.54
N GLN A 59 -5.11 -19.92 0.81
CA GLN A 59 -5.55 -20.97 -0.11
C GLN A 59 -6.40 -20.41 -1.25
N ALA A 60 -7.19 -19.37 -1.00
CA ALA A 60 -8.12 -18.80 -1.96
C ALA A 60 -7.50 -17.69 -2.84
N THR A 61 -6.48 -17.00 -2.35
CA THR A 61 -5.87 -15.85 -3.05
C THR A 61 -5.03 -16.30 -4.23
N ASP A 62 -5.33 -15.76 -5.41
CA ASP A 62 -4.55 -15.91 -6.63
C ASP A 62 -4.08 -14.55 -7.17
N GLY A 63 -3.39 -14.54 -8.32
CA GLY A 63 -2.84 -13.32 -8.92
C GLY A 63 -3.88 -12.24 -9.26
N THR A 64 -5.13 -12.64 -9.50
CA THR A 64 -6.25 -11.77 -9.91
C THR A 64 -7.08 -11.28 -8.73
N SER A 65 -6.96 -11.92 -7.57
CA SER A 65 -7.68 -11.50 -6.36
C SER A 65 -7.40 -10.02 -6.03
N TYR A 66 -8.48 -9.30 -5.75
CA TYR A 66 -8.47 -7.87 -5.37
C TYR A 66 -7.83 -6.94 -6.41
N GLN A 67 -7.72 -7.33 -7.68
CA GLN A 67 -7.02 -6.51 -8.68
C GLN A 67 -7.60 -5.09 -8.81
N LYS A 68 -8.93 -4.93 -8.70
CA LYS A 68 -9.59 -3.63 -8.77
C LYS A 68 -9.23 -2.77 -7.56
N GLU A 69 -9.26 -3.35 -6.37
CA GLU A 69 -8.95 -2.71 -5.09
C GLU A 69 -7.47 -2.30 -5.07
N ARG A 70 -6.55 -3.17 -5.52
CA ARG A 70 -5.14 -2.83 -5.73
C ARG A 70 -4.97 -1.65 -6.68
N ALA A 71 -5.68 -1.62 -7.81
CA ALA A 71 -5.60 -0.52 -8.77
C ALA A 71 -6.13 0.80 -8.18
N LEU A 72 -7.23 0.77 -7.42
CA LEU A 72 -7.78 1.94 -6.73
C LEU A 72 -6.82 2.46 -5.65
N PHE A 73 -6.27 1.56 -4.83
CA PHE A 73 -5.33 1.91 -3.77
C PHE A 73 -4.00 2.45 -4.34
N PHE A 74 -3.50 1.87 -5.43
CA PHE A 74 -2.35 2.41 -6.17
C PHE A 74 -2.63 3.83 -6.67
N LYS A 75 -3.79 4.06 -7.31
CA LYS A 75 -4.16 5.40 -7.82
C LYS A 75 -4.33 6.42 -6.69
N LYS A 76 -4.75 6.01 -5.50
CA LYS A 76 -4.86 6.88 -4.32
C LYS A 76 -3.49 7.30 -3.79
N THR A 77 -2.47 6.44 -3.92
CA THR A 77 -1.18 6.60 -3.24
C THR A 77 -0.01 7.00 -4.15
N TYR A 78 -0.08 6.69 -5.46
CA TYR A 78 0.96 6.98 -6.44
C TYR A 78 0.45 7.86 -7.58
N ASN A 79 1.28 8.84 -7.95
CA ASN A 79 1.12 9.62 -9.17
C ASN A 79 1.83 8.98 -10.38
N TYR A 80 2.89 8.18 -10.14
CA TYR A 80 3.79 7.69 -11.17
C TYR A 80 4.13 6.21 -10.95
N ARG A 81 4.34 5.47 -12.04
CA ARG A 81 4.82 4.06 -12.06
C ARG A 81 6.02 3.84 -12.98
N ASP A 82 6.63 4.93 -13.45
CA ASP A 82 7.66 4.93 -14.50
C ASP A 82 9.09 4.64 -13.99
N GLY A 83 9.26 4.49 -12.67
CA GLY A 83 10.58 4.32 -12.05
C GLY A 83 11.45 5.58 -12.05
N LYS A 84 10.93 6.74 -12.45
CA LYS A 84 11.72 7.97 -12.66
C LYS A 84 11.65 8.98 -11.51
N ALA A 85 11.39 8.49 -10.30
CA ALA A 85 11.20 9.35 -9.13
C ALA A 85 12.45 10.18 -8.83
N THR A 86 13.62 9.54 -8.83
CA THR A 86 14.89 10.19 -8.55
C THR A 86 15.24 11.23 -9.60
N GLU A 87 15.09 10.91 -10.89
CA GLU A 87 15.40 11.84 -11.98
C GLU A 87 14.53 13.10 -11.92
N ARG A 88 13.24 12.96 -11.60
CA ARG A 88 12.33 14.11 -11.41
C ARG A 88 12.78 15.00 -10.26
N VAL A 89 13.19 14.42 -9.13
CA VAL A 89 13.65 15.18 -7.97
C VAL A 89 14.99 15.87 -8.26
N LEU A 90 15.94 15.15 -8.87
CA LEU A 90 17.24 15.71 -9.26
C LEU A 90 17.07 16.90 -10.21
N LYS A 91 16.21 16.76 -11.22
CA LYS A 91 15.91 17.86 -12.14
C LYS A 91 15.41 19.12 -11.42
N VAL A 92 14.50 18.98 -10.46
CA VAL A 92 13.99 20.13 -9.68
C VAL A 92 15.12 20.79 -8.87
N ILE A 93 16.00 20.00 -8.27
CA ILE A 93 17.14 20.52 -7.51
C ILE A 93 18.09 21.29 -8.42
N GLU A 94 18.45 20.73 -9.57
CA GLU A 94 19.33 21.36 -10.57
C GLU A 94 18.76 22.68 -11.08
N ASP A 95 17.46 22.71 -11.43
CA ASP A 95 16.77 23.89 -11.91
C ASP A 95 16.80 25.02 -10.83
N LEU A 96 16.52 24.69 -9.55
CA LEU A 96 16.55 25.64 -8.42
C LEU A 96 17.96 26.17 -8.10
N MET A 97 19.00 25.35 -8.28
CA MET A 97 20.39 25.77 -8.07
C MET A 97 20.84 26.74 -9.17
N THR A 98 20.37 26.55 -10.40
CA THR A 98 20.73 27.39 -11.54
C THR A 98 20.06 28.77 -11.46
N GLU A 99 18.78 28.83 -11.04
CA GLU A 99 18.05 30.09 -10.85
C GLU A 99 18.65 30.99 -9.76
N LYS A 100 19.29 30.43 -8.73
CA LYS A 100 19.97 31.21 -7.67
C LYS A 100 21.34 31.75 -8.08
N THR A 101 21.85 31.35 -9.24
CA THR A 101 23.21 31.70 -9.71
C THR A 101 23.18 32.80 -10.79
N VAL A 102 21.99 33.29 -11.16
CA VAL A 102 21.78 34.41 -12.10
C VAL A 102 21.34 35.67 -11.37
#